data_AF-A0A496ZKV5-F1
#
_entry.id   AF-A0A496ZKV5-F1
#
_cell.length_a   1.000
_cell.length_b   1.000
_cell.length_c   1.000
_cell.angle_alpha   90.00
_cell.angle_beta   90.00
_cell.angle_gamma   90.00
#
_symmetry.space_group_name_H-M   'P 1'
#
loop_
_entity.id
_entity.type
_entity.pdbx_description
1 polymer ?
#
loop_
_entity_poly.entity_id
_entity_poly.type
_entity_poly.pdbx_seq_one_letter_code
_entity_poly.pdbx_strand_id
1 'polypeptide(L)'
;LGTVIHDPAISNDINVYHWFVEDTNAADTRTGTRCSLYFAGRFYDNIFCRLRGSTSAHPDIKKVPHKIEFNSGNYFKFADDEKKVDEINIIVMYNDGSYMRDYLSWQVFKNAGSPYCCNYYINLRQNAEFHSLAMFIEQIDGDYLRRNNLPDDCSLYKICKQNIAWLYNTNGFEKVRPKDNNFTDFQELVAGLTSGTPTDKSNFLYDNFDIPELVNFLAIGKILQAYDLRHNNFRMYHDFNYKNEWKILPWDLDLTFGHVWEGSNTFGNNDYWRDETWYGRGVSSPYWDWSNALFKIVYESSGLSNMFTRRLRTLMDEFLQPTNTPVSELKFEKEIFKTKNIIKSLADDDRSKWGWPQKFYNWPTQWIDEAVIDITNNYLAERRVHLYITHGIANGGTIPFAQPKNFKILFTNINVYPVSGNQKEEFIEIINTNSFAADISGWKLSNAVIFTFDSGTVIPPENSIYISPDVIAFRARSESPKSGEGNFIVGNYNDFAQKKQMLYLTDDTGELVDSIYVIPEPFWLNICCLFIFCLIRNS
;
A
#
# COMPACT_ATOMS: atom_id res chain seq x y z
N LEU A 1 -21.85 -28.80 -21.30
CA LEU A 1 -20.53 -29.22 -20.79
C LEU A 1 -19.61 -29.50 -21.97
N GLY A 2 -18.76 -28.54 -22.32
CA GLY A 2 -17.66 -28.76 -23.26
C GLY A 2 -16.47 -29.38 -22.53
N THR A 3 -15.70 -30.24 -23.21
CA THR A 3 -14.43 -30.77 -22.66
C THR A 3 -13.30 -29.87 -23.14
N VAL A 4 -12.52 -29.30 -22.22
CA VAL A 4 -11.26 -28.65 -22.57
C VAL A 4 -10.17 -29.71 -22.52
N ILE A 5 -9.58 -30.01 -23.67
CA ILE A 5 -8.50 -30.99 -23.80
C ILE A 5 -7.18 -30.25 -23.59
N HIS A 6 -6.31 -30.80 -22.74
CA HIS A 6 -4.96 -30.29 -22.54
C HIS A 6 -4.19 -30.35 -23.86
N ASP A 7 -3.76 -29.20 -24.37
CA ASP A 7 -2.90 -29.11 -25.54
C ASP A 7 -1.43 -29.16 -25.07
N PRO A 8 -0.71 -30.28 -25.29
CA PRO A 8 0.69 -30.41 -24.87
C PRO A 8 1.64 -29.45 -25.60
N ALA A 9 1.20 -28.81 -26.70
CA ALA A 9 1.98 -27.77 -27.36
C ALA A 9 1.98 -26.44 -26.57
N ILE A 10 1.02 -26.25 -25.65
CA ILE A 10 0.97 -25.10 -24.76
C ILE A 10 1.79 -25.44 -23.49
N SER A 11 3.11 -25.48 -23.63
CA SER A 11 4.02 -25.61 -22.48
C SER A 11 4.62 -24.25 -22.15
N ASN A 12 4.11 -23.57 -21.14
CA ASN A 12 4.82 -22.46 -20.53
C ASN A 12 4.61 -22.46 -19.01
N ASP A 13 5.58 -21.89 -18.30
CA ASP A 13 5.54 -21.70 -16.84
C ASP A 13 4.53 -20.61 -16.42
N ILE A 14 3.54 -20.31 -17.27
CA ILE A 14 2.58 -19.21 -17.13
C ILE A 14 1.18 -19.80 -17.08
N ASN A 15 0.31 -19.21 -16.26
CA ASN A 15 -1.07 -19.64 -16.13
C ASN A 15 -1.83 -19.52 -17.47
N VAL A 16 -2.44 -20.60 -17.94
CA VAL A 16 -3.23 -20.60 -19.18
C VAL A 16 -4.70 -20.44 -18.85
N TYR A 17 -5.31 -19.37 -19.37
CA TYR A 17 -6.75 -19.14 -19.27
C TYR A 17 -7.38 -19.45 -20.62
N HIS A 18 -8.25 -20.45 -20.67
CA HIS A 18 -9.07 -20.71 -21.85
C HIS A 18 -10.40 -19.97 -21.71
N TRP A 19 -10.51 -18.84 -22.39
CA TRP A 19 -11.66 -17.95 -22.39
C TRP A 19 -12.49 -18.18 -23.65
N PHE A 20 -13.68 -18.76 -23.47
CA PHE A 20 -14.62 -19.06 -24.56
C PHE A 20 -15.69 -17.99 -24.60
N VAL A 21 -15.73 -17.19 -25.67
CA VAL A 21 -16.54 -15.97 -25.75
C VAL A 21 -17.60 -16.14 -26.83
N GLU A 22 -18.86 -15.94 -26.47
CA GLU A 22 -20.00 -16.08 -27.39
C GLU A 22 -19.95 -15.02 -28.50
N ASP A 23 -19.78 -13.75 -28.12
CA ASP A 23 -19.63 -12.63 -29.05
C ASP A 23 -18.40 -11.80 -28.67
N THR A 24 -17.30 -11.99 -29.41
CA THR A 24 -16.02 -11.31 -29.14
C THR A 24 -16.12 -9.79 -29.33
N ASN A 25 -17.00 -9.30 -30.20
CA ASN A 25 -17.18 -7.87 -30.39
C ASN A 25 -17.93 -7.26 -29.20
N ALA A 26 -18.97 -7.95 -28.70
CA ALA A 26 -19.72 -7.50 -27.55
C ALA A 26 -18.90 -7.54 -26.24
N ALA A 27 -17.96 -8.49 -26.11
CA ALA A 27 -17.02 -8.55 -24.99
C ALA A 27 -16.16 -7.28 -24.87
N ASP A 28 -15.84 -6.66 -26.00
CA ASP A 28 -15.07 -5.40 -26.10
C ASP A 28 -15.94 -4.15 -25.90
N THR A 29 -17.16 -4.31 -25.37
CA THR A 29 -18.05 -3.20 -25.01
C THR A 29 -18.39 -3.20 -23.52
N ARG A 30 -18.98 -2.09 -23.04
CA ARG A 30 -19.50 -2.00 -21.67
C ARG A 30 -20.73 -2.87 -21.42
N THR A 31 -21.48 -3.17 -22.47
CA THR A 31 -22.66 -4.06 -22.41
C THR A 31 -22.24 -5.50 -22.17
N GLY A 32 -21.07 -5.90 -22.68
CA GLY A 32 -20.50 -7.23 -22.45
C GLY A 32 -21.23 -8.36 -23.17
N THR A 33 -20.83 -9.59 -22.85
CA THR A 33 -21.41 -10.83 -23.39
C THR A 33 -21.26 -11.98 -22.40
N ARG A 34 -21.85 -13.14 -22.72
CA ARG A 34 -21.61 -14.38 -21.99
C ARG A 34 -20.35 -15.07 -22.48
N CYS A 35 -19.67 -15.70 -21.54
CA CYS A 35 -18.48 -16.49 -21.82
C CYS A 35 -18.38 -17.67 -20.86
N SER A 36 -17.36 -18.48 -21.06
CA SER A 36 -16.89 -19.48 -20.10
C SER A 36 -15.38 -19.32 -19.91
N LEU A 37 -14.89 -19.72 -18.75
CA LEU A 37 -13.47 -19.74 -18.44
C LEU A 37 -13.06 -21.11 -17.94
N TYR A 38 -11.97 -21.66 -18.48
CA TYR A 38 -11.30 -22.82 -17.92
C TYR A 38 -9.91 -22.46 -17.43
N PHE A 39 -9.64 -22.78 -16.18
CA PHE A 39 -8.35 -22.55 -15.53
C PHE A 39 -8.14 -23.58 -14.41
N ALA A 40 -6.91 -24.10 -14.29
CA ALA A 40 -6.48 -25.00 -13.21
C ALA A 40 -7.49 -26.14 -12.92
N GLY A 41 -7.95 -26.84 -13.95
CA GLY A 41 -8.89 -27.96 -13.84
C GLY A 41 -10.34 -27.58 -13.54
N ARG A 42 -10.68 -26.28 -13.51
CA ARG A 42 -12.00 -25.77 -13.13
C ARG A 42 -12.65 -25.08 -14.33
N PHE A 43 -13.90 -25.44 -14.62
CA PHE A 43 -14.70 -24.85 -15.68
C PHE A 43 -15.78 -23.94 -15.07
N TYR A 44 -15.75 -22.67 -15.43
CA TYR A 44 -16.71 -21.65 -15.03
C TYR A 44 -17.63 -21.36 -16.21
N ASP A 45 -18.83 -21.95 -16.19
CA ASP A 45 -19.82 -21.87 -17.27
C ASP A 45 -20.71 -20.64 -17.15
N ASN A 46 -21.14 -20.11 -18.30
CA ASN A 46 -22.12 -19.03 -18.45
C ASN A 46 -21.84 -17.81 -17.54
N ILE A 47 -20.57 -17.42 -17.42
CA ILE A 47 -20.14 -16.22 -16.69
C ILE A 47 -20.24 -15.00 -17.59
N PHE A 48 -20.07 -13.80 -17.02
CA PHE A 48 -20.22 -12.55 -17.77
C PHE A 48 -18.86 -11.85 -17.93
N CYS A 49 -18.59 -11.34 -19.13
CA CYS A 49 -17.39 -10.55 -19.38
C CYS A 49 -17.72 -9.24 -20.11
N ARG A 50 -16.95 -8.19 -19.84
CA ARG A 50 -17.09 -6.89 -20.49
C ARG A 50 -15.81 -6.07 -20.47
N LEU A 51 -15.79 -5.04 -21.31
CA LEU A 51 -14.73 -4.03 -21.34
C LEU A 51 -14.57 -3.30 -20.00
N ARG A 52 -13.33 -3.19 -19.54
CA ARG A 52 -12.94 -2.37 -18.37
C ARG A 52 -11.93 -1.29 -18.75
N GLY A 53 -11.51 -0.49 -17.78
CA GLY A 53 -10.59 0.64 -17.99
C GLY A 53 -11.31 1.94 -18.37
N SER A 54 -10.56 3.00 -18.66
CA SER A 54 -11.08 4.27 -19.18
C SER A 54 -10.35 4.61 -20.47
N THR A 55 -9.08 5.03 -20.37
CA THR A 55 -8.29 5.31 -21.56
C THR A 55 -7.93 4.04 -22.33
N SER A 56 -7.63 2.95 -21.62
CA SER A 56 -7.41 1.62 -22.20
C SER A 56 -8.65 1.00 -22.86
N ALA A 57 -9.80 1.67 -22.79
CA ALA A 57 -11.06 1.32 -23.43
C ALA A 57 -11.41 2.25 -24.62
N HIS A 58 -10.47 3.07 -25.09
CA HIS A 58 -10.71 3.97 -26.22
C HIS A 58 -11.00 3.17 -27.51
N PRO A 59 -11.95 3.57 -28.37
CA PRO A 59 -12.33 2.82 -29.58
C PRO A 59 -11.19 2.51 -30.57
N ASP A 60 -10.16 3.36 -30.61
CA ASP A 60 -8.98 3.17 -31.45
C ASP A 60 -7.97 2.13 -30.89
N ILE A 61 -8.20 1.61 -29.68
CA ILE A 61 -7.33 0.61 -29.05
C ILE A 61 -7.78 -0.78 -29.48
N LYS A 62 -6.85 -1.53 -30.08
CA LYS A 62 -7.11 -2.87 -30.64
C LYS A 62 -7.06 -4.00 -29.62
N LYS A 63 -6.27 -3.83 -28.56
CA LYS A 63 -6.07 -4.80 -27.49
C LYS A 63 -6.57 -4.18 -26.18
N VAL A 64 -7.74 -4.61 -25.72
CA VAL A 64 -8.45 -3.98 -24.60
C VAL A 64 -8.52 -4.91 -23.37
N PRO A 65 -8.59 -4.36 -22.14
CA PRO A 65 -8.70 -5.16 -20.92
C PRO A 65 -10.15 -5.54 -20.62
N HIS A 66 -10.34 -6.66 -19.92
CA HIS A 66 -11.66 -7.20 -19.58
C HIS A 66 -11.83 -7.42 -18.09
N LYS A 67 -13.07 -7.28 -17.65
CA LYS A 67 -13.53 -7.70 -16.32
C LYS A 67 -14.42 -8.93 -16.50
N ILE A 68 -14.26 -9.92 -15.64
CA ILE A 68 -15.08 -11.14 -15.64
C ILE A 68 -15.79 -11.24 -14.28
N GLU A 69 -17.11 -11.38 -14.35
CA GLU A 69 -18.03 -11.51 -13.22
C GLU A 69 -18.53 -12.96 -13.15
N PHE A 70 -18.32 -13.61 -11.99
CA PHE A 70 -18.63 -15.04 -11.79
C PHE A 70 -20.01 -15.23 -11.15
N ASN A 71 -20.64 -16.34 -11.48
CA ASN A 71 -21.97 -16.67 -10.97
C ASN A 71 -21.93 -16.97 -9.45
N SER A 72 -22.92 -16.48 -8.72
CA SER A 72 -23.07 -16.76 -7.28
C SER A 72 -23.04 -18.27 -7.01
N GLY A 73 -22.28 -18.67 -6.00
CA GLY A 73 -22.07 -20.09 -5.66
C GLY A 73 -20.96 -20.78 -6.48
N ASN A 74 -20.48 -20.17 -7.57
CA ASN A 74 -19.36 -20.69 -8.37
C ASN A 74 -18.30 -19.61 -8.67
N TYR A 75 -17.81 -18.98 -7.60
CA TYR A 75 -16.75 -17.97 -7.63
C TYR A 75 -15.38 -18.53 -8.05
N PHE A 76 -14.53 -17.64 -8.56
CA PHE A 76 -13.24 -17.95 -9.14
C PHE A 76 -12.17 -18.26 -8.10
N LYS A 77 -11.41 -19.33 -8.31
CA LYS A 77 -10.28 -19.73 -7.47
C LYS A 77 -8.98 -19.43 -8.24
N PHE A 78 -8.34 -18.31 -7.93
CA PHE A 78 -7.13 -17.86 -8.63
C PHE A 78 -5.83 -18.50 -8.10
N ALA A 79 -5.84 -19.01 -6.86
CA ALA A 79 -4.76 -19.79 -6.23
C ALA A 79 -5.35 -20.81 -5.22
N ASP A 80 -4.67 -21.92 -5.00
CA ASP A 80 -5.20 -23.04 -4.18
C ASP A 80 -5.30 -22.71 -2.68
N ASP A 81 -4.48 -21.79 -2.17
CA ASP A 81 -4.46 -21.29 -0.80
C ASP A 81 -5.36 -20.07 -0.57
N GLU A 82 -5.84 -19.42 -1.63
CA GLU A 82 -6.60 -18.17 -1.53
C GLU A 82 -8.12 -18.36 -1.51
N LYS A 83 -8.89 -17.43 -0.94
CA LYS A 83 -10.36 -17.52 -1.02
C LYS A 83 -10.84 -17.35 -2.47
N LYS A 84 -12.06 -17.85 -2.75
CA LYS A 84 -12.68 -17.62 -4.05
C LYS A 84 -13.16 -16.17 -4.16
N VAL A 85 -13.09 -15.60 -5.35
CA VAL A 85 -13.47 -14.22 -5.66
C VAL A 85 -14.59 -14.16 -6.68
N ASP A 86 -15.52 -13.22 -6.52
CA ASP A 86 -16.68 -13.06 -7.41
C ASP A 86 -16.36 -12.31 -8.72
N GLU A 87 -15.25 -11.58 -8.75
CA GLU A 87 -14.85 -10.76 -9.88
C GLU A 87 -13.32 -10.73 -10.07
N ILE A 88 -12.88 -10.66 -11.33
CA ILE A 88 -11.45 -10.53 -11.67
C ILE A 88 -11.22 -9.50 -12.77
N ASN A 89 -10.02 -8.95 -12.81
CA ASN A 89 -9.55 -8.10 -13.91
C ASN A 89 -8.49 -8.83 -14.73
N ILE A 90 -8.66 -8.80 -16.05
CA ILE A 90 -7.66 -9.21 -17.03
C ILE A 90 -7.10 -7.95 -17.70
N ILE A 91 -5.85 -7.64 -17.39
CA ILE A 91 -5.12 -6.49 -17.91
C ILE A 91 -4.22 -6.94 -19.06
N VAL A 92 -4.18 -6.16 -20.14
CA VAL A 92 -3.50 -6.55 -21.38
C VAL A 92 -2.19 -5.81 -21.62
N MET A 93 -1.78 -4.88 -20.73
CA MET A 93 -0.47 -4.20 -20.76
C MET A 93 -0.06 -3.66 -22.15
N TYR A 94 -1.05 -3.21 -22.93
CA TYR A 94 -0.84 -3.01 -24.38
C TYR A 94 0.20 -1.91 -24.66
N ASN A 95 0.20 -0.88 -23.83
CA ASN A 95 1.14 0.24 -23.83
C ASN A 95 2.53 -0.15 -23.27
N ASP A 96 2.62 -1.08 -22.31
CA ASP A 96 3.88 -1.39 -21.63
C ASP A 96 4.78 -2.32 -22.43
N GLY A 97 5.83 -1.78 -23.04
CA GLY A 97 6.85 -2.54 -23.77
C GLY A 97 7.53 -3.61 -22.91
N SER A 98 7.63 -3.39 -21.59
CA SER A 98 8.24 -4.35 -20.67
C SER A 98 7.28 -5.45 -20.20
N TYR A 99 5.97 -5.20 -20.27
CA TYR A 99 4.92 -5.99 -19.62
C TYR A 99 5.06 -6.14 -18.10
N MET A 100 5.95 -5.38 -17.45
CA MET A 100 6.35 -5.63 -16.07
C MET A 100 6.00 -4.51 -15.09
N ARG A 101 5.66 -3.30 -15.53
CA ARG A 101 5.53 -2.16 -14.60
C ARG A 101 4.48 -2.39 -13.53
N ASP A 102 3.27 -2.76 -13.93
CA ASP A 102 2.17 -3.07 -13.02
C ASP A 102 2.54 -4.30 -12.14
N TYR A 103 3.11 -5.36 -12.73
CA TYR A 103 3.58 -6.55 -12.01
C TYR A 103 4.54 -6.17 -10.88
N LEU A 104 5.64 -5.48 -11.22
CA LEU A 104 6.69 -5.07 -10.30
C LEU A 104 6.17 -4.10 -9.25
N SER A 105 5.29 -3.16 -9.60
CA SER A 105 4.71 -2.22 -8.65
C SER A 105 3.95 -2.94 -7.53
N TRP A 106 3.10 -3.90 -7.85
CA TRP A 106 2.41 -4.70 -6.83
C TRP A 106 3.36 -5.59 -6.02
N GLN A 107 4.45 -6.09 -6.62
CA GLN A 107 5.48 -6.81 -5.85
C GLN A 107 6.16 -5.88 -4.83
N VAL A 108 6.40 -4.60 -5.18
CA VAL A 108 6.92 -3.61 -4.22
C VAL A 108 5.92 -3.34 -3.11
N PHE A 109 4.64 -3.12 -3.43
CA PHE A 109 3.60 -2.94 -2.41
C PHE A 109 3.52 -4.14 -1.45
N LYS A 110 3.50 -5.36 -2.00
CA LYS A 110 3.51 -6.60 -1.22
C LYS A 110 4.72 -6.71 -0.29
N ASN A 111 5.92 -6.53 -0.84
CA ASN A 111 7.17 -6.73 -0.10
C ASN A 111 7.43 -5.62 0.92
N ALA A 112 6.92 -4.40 0.65
CA ALA A 112 6.98 -3.29 1.59
C ALA A 112 5.92 -3.39 2.71
N GLY A 113 5.08 -4.44 2.73
CA GLY A 113 4.08 -4.67 3.76
C GLY A 113 2.84 -3.80 3.66
N SER A 114 2.51 -3.27 2.48
CA SER A 114 1.32 -2.44 2.23
C SER A 114 0.21 -3.28 1.55
N PRO A 115 -1.08 -2.93 1.71
CA PRO A 115 -2.17 -3.58 0.97
C PRO A 115 -1.92 -3.58 -0.54
N TYR A 116 -1.97 -4.76 -1.15
CA TYR A 116 -1.60 -4.98 -2.54
C TYR A 116 -2.69 -5.78 -3.26
N CYS A 117 -2.80 -5.69 -4.58
CA CYS A 117 -3.61 -6.62 -5.37
C CYS A 117 -2.76 -7.84 -5.74
N CYS A 118 -3.31 -9.05 -5.58
CA CYS A 118 -2.68 -10.23 -6.16
C CYS A 118 -2.62 -10.08 -7.69
N ASN A 119 -1.47 -10.43 -8.28
CA ASN A 119 -1.30 -10.44 -9.72
C ASN A 119 -0.41 -11.57 -10.22
N TYR A 120 -0.59 -11.94 -11.49
CA TYR A 120 0.30 -12.86 -12.21
C TYR A 120 0.02 -12.82 -13.71
N TYR A 121 1.00 -13.26 -14.50
CA TYR A 121 0.87 -13.37 -15.96
C TYR A 121 -0.08 -14.49 -16.38
N ILE A 122 -0.83 -14.22 -17.44
CA ILE A 122 -1.76 -15.14 -18.08
C ILE A 122 -1.37 -15.29 -19.56
N ASN A 123 -1.26 -16.53 -20.02
CA ASN A 123 -1.38 -16.89 -21.43
C ASN A 123 -2.86 -16.98 -21.77
N LEU A 124 -3.44 -15.90 -22.28
CA LEU A 124 -4.88 -15.81 -22.53
C LEU A 124 -5.18 -16.43 -23.88
N ARG A 125 -6.05 -17.45 -23.89
CA ARG A 125 -6.56 -18.09 -25.11
C ARG A 125 -8.01 -17.71 -25.32
N GLN A 126 -8.35 -17.00 -26.40
CA GLN A 126 -9.73 -16.66 -26.74
C GLN A 126 -10.21 -17.62 -27.84
N ASN A 127 -11.24 -18.41 -27.56
CA ASN A 127 -11.81 -19.39 -28.50
C ASN A 127 -10.73 -20.30 -29.12
N ALA A 128 -9.90 -20.91 -28.25
CA ALA A 128 -8.76 -21.79 -28.55
C ALA A 128 -7.49 -21.13 -29.12
N GLU A 129 -7.60 -19.93 -29.67
CA GLU A 129 -6.47 -19.20 -30.26
C GLU A 129 -5.71 -18.36 -29.23
N PHE A 130 -4.42 -18.14 -29.47
CA PHE A 130 -3.65 -17.17 -28.68
C PHE A 130 -4.31 -15.80 -28.77
N HIS A 131 -4.73 -15.25 -27.62
CA HIS A 131 -5.24 -13.90 -27.54
C HIS A 131 -4.14 -12.94 -27.15
N SER A 132 -3.56 -13.11 -25.95
CA SER A 132 -2.59 -12.18 -25.41
C SER A 132 -1.69 -12.78 -24.34
N LEU A 133 -0.49 -12.20 -24.18
CA LEU A 133 0.10 -12.06 -22.85
C LEU A 133 -0.73 -11.03 -22.08
N ALA A 134 -1.36 -11.49 -21.01
CA ALA A 134 -2.21 -10.70 -20.14
C ALA A 134 -1.78 -10.86 -18.67
N MET A 135 -2.44 -10.15 -17.76
CA MET A 135 -2.19 -10.21 -16.33
C MET A 135 -3.52 -10.30 -15.59
N PHE A 136 -3.61 -11.26 -14.67
CA PHE A 136 -4.63 -11.26 -13.63
C PHE A 136 -4.32 -10.13 -12.65
N ILE A 137 -5.30 -9.27 -12.35
CA ILE A 137 -5.24 -8.39 -11.20
C ILE A 137 -6.53 -8.54 -10.40
N GLU A 138 -6.37 -8.80 -9.11
CA GLU A 138 -7.46 -8.86 -8.14
C GLU A 138 -8.34 -7.61 -8.19
N GLN A 139 -9.65 -7.78 -8.02
CA GLN A 139 -10.57 -6.66 -7.93
C GLN A 139 -10.55 -6.06 -6.51
N ILE A 140 -10.42 -4.73 -6.40
CA ILE A 140 -10.60 -4.05 -5.11
C ILE A 140 -12.08 -4.01 -4.76
N ASP A 141 -12.49 -4.94 -3.90
CA ASP A 141 -13.82 -5.11 -3.32
C ASP A 141 -13.72 -5.76 -1.91
N GLY A 142 -14.78 -6.41 -1.44
CA GLY A 142 -14.79 -7.07 -0.13
C GLY A 142 -13.84 -8.26 -0.02
N ASP A 143 -13.59 -9.00 -1.10
CA ASP A 143 -12.65 -10.13 -1.08
C ASP A 143 -11.22 -9.64 -0.92
N TYR A 144 -10.84 -8.59 -1.67
CA TYR A 144 -9.56 -7.91 -1.51
C TYR A 144 -9.34 -7.41 -0.09
N LEU A 145 -10.35 -6.74 0.51
CA LEU A 145 -10.23 -6.20 1.87
C LEU A 145 -9.94 -7.32 2.86
N ARG A 146 -10.74 -8.39 2.82
CA ARG A 146 -10.59 -9.54 3.72
C ARG A 146 -9.24 -10.25 3.54
N ARG A 147 -8.72 -10.36 2.31
CA ARG A 147 -7.39 -10.97 2.05
C ARG A 147 -6.26 -10.12 2.62
N ASN A 148 -6.39 -8.79 2.55
CA ASN A 148 -5.42 -7.85 3.13
C ASN A 148 -5.64 -7.63 4.65
N ASN A 149 -6.45 -8.47 5.32
CA ASN A 149 -6.80 -8.32 6.74
C ASN A 149 -7.44 -6.96 7.09
N LEU A 150 -8.15 -6.36 6.14
CA LEU A 150 -8.93 -5.14 6.33
C LEU A 150 -10.42 -5.52 6.53
N PRO A 151 -11.09 -5.00 7.58
CA PRO A 151 -12.53 -5.14 7.72
C PRO A 151 -13.27 -4.70 6.46
N ASP A 152 -14.20 -5.51 5.99
CA ASP A 152 -15.02 -5.17 4.83
C ASP A 152 -16.35 -4.51 5.22
N ASP A 153 -16.64 -4.32 6.51
CA ASP A 153 -17.64 -3.34 6.96
C ASP A 153 -16.96 -1.99 7.13
N CYS A 154 -16.92 -1.24 6.03
CA CYS A 154 -16.09 -0.06 5.85
C CYS A 154 -16.73 0.93 4.87
N SER A 155 -16.22 2.15 4.83
CA SER A 155 -16.45 3.05 3.70
C SER A 155 -15.33 2.88 2.69
N LEU A 156 -15.69 2.73 1.41
CA LEU A 156 -14.74 2.63 0.31
C LEU A 156 -15.15 3.59 -0.81
N TYR A 157 -14.24 4.49 -1.16
CA TYR A 157 -14.46 5.53 -2.16
C TYR A 157 -13.54 5.32 -3.36
N LYS A 158 -14.12 5.34 -4.55
CA LYS A 158 -13.45 5.23 -5.84
C LYS A 158 -13.37 6.58 -6.53
N ILE A 159 -12.17 6.93 -6.98
CA ILE A 159 -11.99 8.06 -7.89
C ILE A 159 -12.58 7.69 -9.25
N CYS A 160 -13.53 8.50 -9.73
CA CYS A 160 -14.28 8.25 -10.97
C CYS A 160 -14.07 9.30 -12.04
N LYS A 161 -13.59 10.49 -11.68
CA LYS A 161 -13.36 11.57 -12.62
C LYS A 161 -11.86 11.84 -12.70
N GLN A 162 -11.29 11.70 -13.90
CA GLN A 162 -9.88 11.93 -14.15
C GLN A 162 -9.50 13.35 -13.68
N ASN A 163 -8.40 13.47 -12.92
CA ASN A 163 -7.73 14.71 -12.50
C ASN A 163 -8.38 15.56 -11.38
N ILE A 164 -9.19 15.00 -10.46
CA ILE A 164 -9.81 15.80 -9.39
C ILE A 164 -9.72 15.26 -7.94
N ALA A 165 -8.94 14.23 -7.63
CA ALA A 165 -8.85 13.70 -6.26
C ALA A 165 -7.77 14.39 -5.40
N TRP A 166 -7.83 15.72 -5.29
CA TRP A 166 -6.90 16.52 -4.49
C TRP A 166 -7.21 16.54 -2.99
N LEU A 167 -8.34 15.93 -2.59
CA LEU A 167 -8.84 15.86 -1.22
C LEU A 167 -9.15 17.23 -0.56
N TYR A 168 -9.42 18.25 -1.37
CA TYR A 168 -9.99 19.54 -0.90
C TYR A 168 -11.51 19.57 -0.85
N ASN A 169 -12.18 18.57 -1.45
CA ASN A 169 -13.62 18.42 -1.49
C ASN A 169 -13.96 16.97 -1.86
N THR A 170 -15.26 16.64 -1.84
CA THR A 170 -15.76 15.28 -2.13
C THR A 170 -15.96 15.01 -3.63
N ASN A 171 -15.72 15.99 -4.51
CA ASN A 171 -15.98 15.81 -5.93
C ASN A 171 -15.06 14.76 -6.55
N GLY A 172 -15.60 14.00 -7.49
CA GLY A 172 -14.83 12.99 -8.24
C GLY A 172 -14.72 11.65 -7.56
N PHE A 173 -15.33 11.47 -6.40
CA PHE A 173 -15.43 10.21 -5.71
C PHE A 173 -16.83 9.59 -5.88
N GLU A 174 -16.86 8.28 -6.07
CA GLU A 174 -18.04 7.42 -5.96
C GLU A 174 -17.87 6.58 -4.70
N LYS A 175 -18.87 6.56 -3.82
CA LYS A 175 -18.88 5.62 -2.70
C LYS A 175 -19.29 4.24 -3.23
N VAL A 176 -18.32 3.33 -3.31
CA VAL A 176 -18.54 1.98 -3.83
C VAL A 176 -18.95 1.00 -2.73
N ARG A 177 -18.73 1.37 -1.46
CA ARG A 177 -19.13 0.58 -0.29
C ARG A 177 -19.34 1.46 0.95
N PRO A 178 -20.44 1.24 1.71
CA PRO A 178 -21.73 0.75 1.18
C PRO A 178 -22.25 1.67 0.07
N LYS A 179 -23.10 1.16 -0.82
CA LYS A 179 -23.73 1.95 -1.91
C LYS A 179 -24.94 2.76 -1.38
N ASP A 180 -24.73 3.52 -0.32
CA ASP A 180 -25.76 4.32 0.36
C ASP A 180 -25.76 5.80 -0.03
N ASN A 181 -24.76 6.24 -0.81
CA ASN A 181 -24.50 7.64 -1.16
C ASN A 181 -24.34 8.57 0.05
N ASN A 182 -24.03 8.03 1.23
CA ASN A 182 -23.74 8.83 2.43
C ASN A 182 -22.25 9.19 2.46
N PHE A 183 -21.93 10.46 2.23
CA PHE A 183 -20.55 10.99 2.22
C PHE A 183 -20.17 11.71 3.52
N THR A 184 -20.93 11.59 4.60
CA THR A 184 -20.67 12.35 5.85
C THR A 184 -19.26 12.13 6.38
N ASP A 185 -18.79 10.88 6.49
CA ASP A 185 -17.43 10.59 6.94
C ASP A 185 -16.36 11.18 5.99
N PHE A 186 -16.61 11.16 4.68
CA PHE A 186 -15.71 11.76 3.70
C PHE A 186 -15.69 13.30 3.76
N GLN A 187 -16.83 13.92 4.11
CA GLN A 187 -16.90 15.36 4.36
C GLN A 187 -16.12 15.74 5.62
N GLU A 188 -16.19 14.92 6.67
CA GLU A 188 -15.40 15.08 7.90
C GLU A 188 -13.90 14.92 7.62
N LEU A 189 -13.52 13.92 6.81
CA LEU A 189 -12.16 13.77 6.31
C LEU A 189 -11.67 15.06 5.63
N VAL A 190 -12.41 15.55 4.64
CA VAL A 190 -12.05 16.78 3.92
C VAL A 190 -11.94 17.97 4.89
N ALA A 191 -12.86 18.10 5.83
CA ALA A 191 -12.83 19.18 6.81
C ALA A 191 -11.55 19.12 7.66
N GLY A 192 -11.17 17.93 8.15
CA GLY A 192 -9.94 17.72 8.93
C GLY A 192 -8.65 17.99 8.14
N LEU A 193 -8.65 17.72 6.82
CA LEU A 193 -7.49 18.02 5.96
C LEU A 193 -7.37 19.51 5.62
N THR A 194 -8.48 20.25 5.58
CA THR A 194 -8.51 21.60 4.98
C THR A 194 -8.69 22.74 5.99
N SER A 195 -9.30 22.47 7.14
CA SER A 195 -9.64 23.47 8.15
C SER A 195 -8.57 23.57 9.26
N GLY A 196 -8.56 24.68 9.99
CA GLY A 196 -7.65 24.88 11.13
C GLY A 196 -6.21 25.26 10.76
N THR A 197 -5.37 25.31 11.78
CA THR A 197 -3.93 25.58 11.69
C THR A 197 -3.17 24.36 11.14
N PRO A 198 -1.90 24.52 10.71
CA PRO A 198 -1.06 23.37 10.33
C PRO A 198 -0.96 22.31 11.43
N THR A 199 -0.91 22.72 12.71
CA THR A 199 -0.91 21.80 13.86
C THR A 199 -2.23 21.05 13.99
N ASP A 200 -3.37 21.71 13.83
CA ASP A 200 -4.69 21.05 13.89
C ASP A 200 -4.80 19.96 12.83
N LYS A 201 -4.29 20.23 11.62
CA LYS A 201 -4.27 19.29 10.49
C LYS A 201 -3.34 18.11 10.75
N SER A 202 -2.14 18.34 11.28
CA SER A 202 -1.25 17.22 11.63
C SER A 202 -1.82 16.37 12.76
N ASN A 203 -2.45 16.98 13.76
CA ASN A 203 -3.10 16.25 14.85
C ASN A 203 -4.27 15.42 14.33
N PHE A 204 -5.07 15.98 13.41
CA PHE A 204 -6.12 15.24 12.72
C PHE A 204 -5.59 14.00 12.01
N LEU A 205 -4.46 14.08 11.30
CA LEU A 205 -3.82 12.91 10.69
C LEU A 205 -3.45 11.84 11.73
N TYR A 206 -2.77 12.22 12.81
CA TYR A 206 -2.40 11.27 13.88
C TYR A 206 -3.61 10.57 14.50
N ASP A 207 -4.74 11.26 14.58
CA ASP A 207 -5.97 10.72 15.18
C ASP A 207 -6.82 9.90 14.21
N ASN A 208 -6.74 10.14 12.90
CA ASN A 208 -7.71 9.60 11.94
C ASN A 208 -7.09 8.79 10.80
N PHE A 209 -5.77 8.68 10.70
CA PHE A 209 -5.10 7.88 9.67
C PHE A 209 -4.29 6.74 10.29
N ASP A 210 -4.22 5.63 9.57
CA ASP A 210 -3.17 4.64 9.80
C ASP A 210 -1.84 5.26 9.34
N ILE A 211 -1.13 5.88 10.29
CA ILE A 211 0.12 6.59 10.03
C ILE A 211 1.21 5.67 9.44
N PRO A 212 1.43 4.44 9.95
CA PRO A 212 2.36 3.49 9.33
C PRO A 212 2.06 3.28 7.85
N GLU A 213 0.81 2.97 7.50
CA GLU A 213 0.44 2.71 6.10
C GLU A 213 0.53 3.98 5.24
N LEU A 214 0.13 5.15 5.76
CA LEU A 214 0.25 6.42 5.03
C LEU A 214 1.71 6.74 4.68
N VAL A 215 2.62 6.58 5.65
CA VAL A 215 4.06 6.78 5.47
C VAL A 215 4.64 5.77 4.48
N ASN A 216 4.22 4.50 4.58
CA ASN A 216 4.66 3.42 3.72
C ASN A 216 4.20 3.62 2.27
N PHE A 217 2.91 3.92 2.05
CA PHE A 217 2.32 4.20 0.75
C PHE A 217 3.06 5.32 0.02
N LEU A 218 3.33 6.43 0.71
CA LEU A 218 4.05 7.57 0.13
C LEU A 218 5.50 7.21 -0.22
N ALA A 219 6.19 6.47 0.64
CA ALA A 219 7.55 5.99 0.38
C ALA A 219 7.59 5.06 -0.83
N ILE A 220 6.67 4.09 -0.93
CA ILE A 220 6.52 3.19 -2.08
C ILE A 220 6.27 4.00 -3.36
N GLY A 221 5.36 4.98 -3.30
CA GLY A 221 5.08 5.86 -4.44
C GLY A 221 6.33 6.54 -4.98
N LYS A 222 7.27 6.95 -4.12
CA LYS A 222 8.56 7.51 -4.55
C LYS A 222 9.56 6.46 -5.04
N ILE A 223 9.57 5.22 -4.51
CA ILE A 223 10.39 4.14 -5.10
C ILE A 223 9.95 3.83 -6.54
N LEU A 224 8.63 3.79 -6.76
CA LEU A 224 8.03 3.48 -8.05
C LEU A 224 7.98 4.67 -9.01
N GLN A 225 8.13 5.89 -8.49
CA GLN A 225 7.84 7.13 -9.19
C GLN A 225 6.40 7.12 -9.76
N ALA A 226 5.45 6.69 -8.92
CA ALA A 226 4.06 6.50 -9.27
C ALA A 226 3.31 7.84 -9.28
N TYR A 227 3.44 8.58 -10.38
CA TYR A 227 2.94 9.95 -10.49
C TYR A 227 1.45 10.10 -10.18
N ASP A 228 0.60 9.22 -10.70
CA ASP A 228 -0.85 9.40 -10.63
C ASP A 228 -1.42 9.17 -9.22
N LEU A 229 -0.69 8.49 -8.33
CA LEU A 229 -1.14 8.22 -6.94
C LEU A 229 -1.39 9.49 -6.11
N ARG A 230 -0.96 10.66 -6.58
CA ARG A 230 -1.21 11.94 -5.93
C ARG A 230 -2.62 12.50 -6.13
N HIS A 231 -3.33 12.10 -7.20
CA HIS A 231 -4.66 12.64 -7.50
C HIS A 231 -5.60 11.67 -8.23
N ASN A 232 -5.18 10.41 -8.39
CA ASN A 232 -5.94 9.35 -9.04
C ASN A 232 -5.40 7.99 -8.58
N ASN A 233 -5.89 6.90 -9.17
CA ASN A 233 -5.24 5.59 -9.06
C ASN A 233 -5.16 5.06 -7.62
N PHE A 234 -6.13 5.43 -6.79
CA PHE A 234 -6.33 4.85 -5.47
C PHE A 234 -7.81 4.78 -5.06
N ARG A 235 -8.06 4.12 -3.93
CA ARG A 235 -9.30 4.17 -3.15
C ARG A 235 -9.00 4.83 -1.81
N MET A 236 -9.96 5.59 -1.31
CA MET A 236 -9.97 5.95 0.12
C MET A 236 -10.78 4.92 0.87
N TYR A 237 -10.17 4.32 1.88
CA TYR A 237 -10.75 3.29 2.75
C TYR A 237 -10.86 3.84 4.17
N HIS A 238 -11.94 3.54 4.87
CA HIS A 238 -12.16 3.94 6.26
C HIS A 238 -12.80 2.82 7.07
N ASP A 239 -12.15 2.38 8.15
CA ASP A 239 -12.61 1.30 9.04
C ASP A 239 -13.35 1.81 10.29
N PHE A 240 -14.52 2.40 10.11
CA PHE A 240 -15.29 3.06 11.18
C PHE A 240 -15.69 2.17 12.39
N ASN A 241 -15.45 0.85 12.33
CA ASN A 241 -15.81 -0.10 13.40
C ASN A 241 -14.64 -0.61 14.26
N TYR A 242 -13.40 -0.53 13.78
CA TYR A 242 -12.27 -1.22 14.42
C TYR A 242 -11.20 -0.26 14.93
N LYS A 243 -10.57 0.53 14.04
CA LYS A 243 -9.64 1.61 14.44
C LYS A 243 -10.17 3.01 14.19
N ASN A 244 -11.20 3.15 13.35
CA ASN A 244 -11.73 4.43 12.88
C ASN A 244 -10.62 5.24 12.17
N GLU A 245 -9.88 4.56 11.29
CA GLU A 245 -8.72 5.09 10.58
C GLU A 245 -8.91 5.02 9.06
N TRP A 246 -8.43 6.06 8.39
CA TRP A 246 -8.34 6.16 6.95
C TRP A 246 -7.07 5.51 6.42
N LYS A 247 -7.19 4.87 5.25
CA LYS A 247 -6.08 4.35 4.44
C LYS A 247 -6.26 4.71 2.97
N ILE A 248 -5.15 4.71 2.24
CA ILE A 248 -5.13 4.79 0.79
C ILE A 248 -4.82 3.40 0.24
N LEU A 249 -5.66 2.90 -0.67
CA LEU A 249 -5.42 1.63 -1.34
C LEU A 249 -5.07 1.90 -2.81
N PRO A 250 -3.85 1.59 -3.28
CA PRO A 250 -3.44 1.88 -4.66
C PRO A 250 -4.28 1.12 -5.69
N TRP A 251 -4.25 1.57 -6.95
CA TRP A 251 -4.84 0.92 -8.11
C TRP A 251 -4.15 1.41 -9.39
N ASP A 252 -4.11 0.64 -10.48
CA ASP A 252 -3.62 1.12 -11.80
C ASP A 252 -2.17 1.67 -11.75
N LEU A 253 -1.20 0.76 -11.60
CA LEU A 253 0.21 1.07 -11.32
C LEU A 253 1.13 0.85 -12.54
N ASP A 254 0.59 0.95 -13.76
CA ASP A 254 1.35 0.76 -15.00
C ASP A 254 2.23 1.97 -15.36
N LEU A 255 1.84 3.18 -14.96
CA LEU A 255 2.62 4.43 -15.12
C LEU A 255 3.65 4.61 -13.99
N THR A 256 4.59 3.67 -13.93
CA THR A 256 5.66 3.62 -12.93
C THR A 256 7.00 3.32 -13.60
N PHE A 257 8.09 3.27 -12.82
CA PHE A 257 9.43 2.96 -13.31
C PHE A 257 9.87 3.87 -14.47
N GLY A 258 9.74 5.18 -14.27
CA GLY A 258 10.24 6.18 -15.22
C GLY A 258 9.30 6.51 -16.36
N HIS A 259 8.19 5.79 -16.51
CA HIS A 259 7.22 6.06 -17.57
C HIS A 259 6.23 7.14 -17.15
N VAL A 260 5.92 8.07 -18.07
CA VAL A 260 4.96 9.16 -17.86
C VAL A 260 3.88 9.16 -18.93
N TRP A 261 2.68 9.64 -18.60
CA TRP A 261 1.49 9.60 -19.47
C TRP A 261 1.70 10.13 -20.90
N GLU A 262 2.43 11.24 -21.04
CA GLU A 262 2.64 11.97 -22.29
C GLU A 262 4.06 11.83 -22.86
N GLY A 263 4.89 10.93 -22.31
CA GLY A 263 6.30 10.81 -22.67
C GLY A 263 6.65 9.44 -23.25
N SER A 264 7.59 9.45 -24.20
CA SER A 264 8.21 8.23 -24.74
C SER A 264 9.47 7.81 -24.01
N ASN A 265 9.95 8.66 -23.10
CA ASN A 265 11.23 8.49 -22.45
C ASN A 265 11.02 7.93 -21.05
N THR A 266 11.95 7.07 -20.64
CA THR A 266 12.06 6.58 -19.27
C THR A 266 12.97 7.52 -18.49
N PHE A 267 12.50 8.04 -17.35
CA PHE A 267 13.26 8.98 -16.53
C PHE A 267 13.43 8.50 -15.08
N GLY A 268 14.64 8.21 -14.62
CA GLY A 268 14.90 7.92 -13.20
C GLY A 268 15.13 9.15 -12.29
N ASN A 269 15.45 10.30 -12.89
CA ASN A 269 15.98 11.48 -12.17
C ASN A 269 15.12 12.74 -12.30
N ASN A 270 13.87 12.59 -12.71
CA ASN A 270 13.03 13.68 -13.14
C ASN A 270 12.22 14.30 -12.00
N ASP A 271 12.67 15.49 -11.57
CA ASP A 271 11.98 16.38 -10.61
C ASP A 271 10.97 17.32 -11.29
N TYR A 272 11.02 17.45 -12.62
CA TYR A 272 10.35 18.53 -13.37
C TYR A 272 8.94 18.16 -13.83
N TRP A 273 8.71 16.89 -14.19
CA TRP A 273 7.41 16.43 -14.65
C TRP A 273 6.58 15.91 -13.48
N ARG A 274 5.53 16.65 -13.15
CA ARG A 274 4.39 16.21 -12.31
C ARG A 274 4.72 15.63 -10.93
N ASP A 275 5.80 16.05 -10.26
CA ASP A 275 6.06 15.58 -8.89
C ASP A 275 5.77 16.63 -7.82
N GLU A 276 5.10 16.16 -6.76
CA GLU A 276 4.73 16.92 -5.57
C GLU A 276 5.78 16.70 -4.48
N THR A 277 6.25 17.83 -3.94
CA THR A 277 7.22 18.17 -2.87
C THR A 277 8.27 17.23 -2.33
N TRP A 278 9.34 17.93 -1.92
CA TRP A 278 10.68 17.55 -1.47
C TRP A 278 11.30 16.51 -2.37
N TYR A 279 12.34 16.95 -3.10
CA TYR A 279 12.89 16.26 -4.28
C TYR A 279 12.09 16.57 -5.57
N GLY A 280 11.56 17.80 -5.64
CA GLY A 280 10.71 18.32 -6.72
C GLY A 280 9.94 19.61 -6.37
N ARG A 281 10.49 20.47 -5.51
CA ARG A 281 10.15 21.89 -5.16
C ARG A 281 8.70 22.44 -5.13
N GLY A 282 7.62 21.68 -5.04
CA GLY A 282 6.32 22.29 -4.75
C GLY A 282 5.30 21.27 -4.28
N VAL A 283 4.56 21.58 -3.22
CA VAL A 283 3.41 20.76 -2.81
C VAL A 283 2.42 20.66 -3.96
N SER A 284 2.47 21.61 -4.88
CA SER A 284 1.67 21.72 -6.07
C SER A 284 2.15 20.89 -7.26
N SER A 285 1.19 20.34 -8.00
CA SER A 285 1.36 19.94 -9.38
C SER A 285 1.91 21.12 -10.22
N PRO A 286 2.97 20.91 -11.03
CA PRO A 286 3.59 21.96 -11.84
C PRO A 286 2.67 22.54 -12.92
N TYR A 287 1.50 21.96 -13.15
CA TYR A 287 0.54 22.43 -14.14
C TYR A 287 -0.57 23.33 -13.56
N TRP A 288 -0.86 23.26 -12.25
CA TRP A 288 -2.13 23.77 -11.72
C TRP A 288 -2.07 24.38 -10.30
N ASP A 289 -0.90 24.53 -9.67
CA ASP A 289 -0.76 25.02 -8.29
C ASP A 289 -1.55 24.21 -7.22
N TRP A 290 -2.05 23.01 -7.58
CA TRP A 290 -2.85 22.16 -6.71
C TRP A 290 -2.01 21.04 -6.12
N SER A 291 -2.13 20.88 -4.80
CA SER A 291 -1.43 19.87 -3.99
C SER A 291 -2.42 18.83 -3.51
N ASN A 292 -2.04 17.57 -3.34
CA ASN A 292 -2.88 16.68 -2.54
C ASN A 292 -2.92 17.19 -1.09
N ALA A 293 -4.12 17.53 -0.58
CA ALA A 293 -4.29 18.13 0.75
C ALA A 293 -3.73 17.25 1.88
N LEU A 294 -3.87 15.93 1.76
CA LEU A 294 -3.32 14.96 2.70
C LEU A 294 -1.80 14.92 2.62
N PHE A 295 -1.23 14.80 1.42
CA PHE A 295 0.21 14.63 1.25
C PHE A 295 0.96 15.88 1.68
N LYS A 296 0.36 17.05 1.44
CA LYS A 296 0.85 18.34 1.94
C LYS A 296 1.16 18.32 3.43
N ILE A 297 0.21 17.83 4.23
CA ILE A 297 0.34 17.82 5.69
C ILE A 297 1.51 16.90 6.10
N VAL A 298 1.65 15.74 5.46
CA VAL A 298 2.77 14.81 5.72
C VAL A 298 4.11 15.48 5.45
N TYR A 299 4.24 16.20 4.33
CA TYR A 299 5.51 16.82 3.94
C TYR A 299 5.86 18.09 4.75
N GLU A 300 4.86 18.85 5.19
CA GLU A 300 5.05 20.10 5.93
C GLU A 300 5.14 19.90 7.46
N SER A 301 4.66 18.78 7.99
CA SER A 301 4.81 18.43 9.40
C SER A 301 6.18 17.79 9.66
N SER A 302 6.97 18.35 10.59
CA SER A 302 8.32 17.85 10.89
C SER A 302 8.32 16.39 11.35
N GLY A 303 7.35 15.98 12.17
CA GLY A 303 7.20 14.59 12.63
C GLY A 303 6.93 13.64 11.45
N LEU A 304 5.88 13.89 10.68
CA LEU A 304 5.46 13.03 9.56
C LEU A 304 6.48 13.02 8.41
N SER A 305 7.13 14.14 8.13
CA SER A 305 8.17 14.25 7.11
C SER A 305 9.43 13.46 7.48
N ASN A 306 9.80 13.48 8.78
CA ASN A 306 10.86 12.62 9.31
C ASN A 306 10.51 11.13 9.17
N MET A 307 9.27 10.76 9.43
CA MET A 307 8.79 9.38 9.25
C MET A 307 8.90 8.95 7.78
N PHE A 308 8.37 9.77 6.88
CA PHE A 308 8.39 9.54 5.43
C PHE A 308 9.81 9.39 4.88
N THR A 309 10.70 10.34 5.15
CA THR A 309 12.07 10.31 4.60
C THR A 309 12.89 9.14 5.14
N ARG A 310 12.69 8.75 6.40
CA ARG A 310 13.29 7.54 6.96
C ARG A 310 12.71 6.28 6.31
N ARG A 311 11.39 6.16 6.16
CA ARG A 311 10.79 4.99 5.51
C ARG A 311 11.22 4.87 4.04
N LEU A 312 11.26 5.98 3.32
CA LEU A 312 11.80 6.04 1.97
C LEU A 312 13.24 5.52 1.94
N ARG A 313 14.08 5.95 2.88
CA ARG A 313 15.45 5.44 2.99
C ARG A 313 15.50 3.93 3.24
N THR A 314 14.66 3.39 4.12
CA THR A 314 14.56 1.94 4.35
C THR A 314 14.24 1.20 3.05
N LEU A 315 13.22 1.65 2.31
CA LEU A 315 12.82 1.02 1.05
C LEU A 315 13.87 1.18 -0.06
N MET A 316 14.62 2.30 -0.07
CA MET A 316 15.75 2.47 -0.98
C MET A 316 16.84 1.43 -0.72
N ASP A 317 17.19 1.18 0.54
CA ASP A 317 18.22 0.19 0.91
C ASP A 317 17.73 -1.24 0.60
N GLU A 318 16.42 -1.51 0.73
CA GLU A 318 15.80 -2.80 0.45
C GLU A 318 15.68 -3.13 -1.04
N PHE A 319 15.09 -2.23 -1.83
CA PHE A 319 14.73 -2.47 -3.23
C PHE A 319 15.75 -1.96 -4.24
N LEU A 320 16.22 -0.72 -4.06
CA LEU A 320 17.12 -0.09 -5.03
C LEU A 320 18.57 -0.48 -4.78
N GLN A 321 18.96 -0.57 -3.51
CA GLN A 321 20.34 -0.72 -3.02
C GLN A 321 21.25 0.49 -3.35
N PRO A 322 22.32 0.73 -2.57
CA PRO A 322 23.23 1.85 -2.80
C PRO A 322 23.86 1.87 -4.20
N THR A 323 24.23 3.07 -4.69
CA THR A 323 24.79 3.28 -6.04
C THR A 323 26.07 2.52 -6.34
N ASN A 324 26.82 2.10 -5.31
CA ASN A 324 28.05 1.31 -5.44
C ASN A 324 27.83 -0.20 -5.31
N THR A 325 26.59 -0.66 -5.24
CA THR A 325 26.27 -2.10 -5.18
C THR A 325 26.74 -2.79 -6.47
N PRO A 326 27.50 -3.90 -6.38
CA PRO A 326 27.90 -4.64 -7.58
C PRO A 326 26.69 -5.11 -8.40
N VAL A 327 26.80 -5.06 -9.73
CA VAL A 327 25.71 -5.48 -10.64
C VAL A 327 25.22 -6.91 -10.35
N SER A 328 26.13 -7.80 -9.98
CA SER A 328 25.83 -9.19 -9.60
C SER A 328 25.07 -9.33 -8.28
N GLU A 329 24.86 -8.25 -7.53
CA GLU A 329 24.16 -8.21 -6.24
C GLU A 329 22.85 -7.42 -6.29
N LEU A 330 22.58 -6.73 -7.40
CA LEU A 330 21.35 -5.97 -7.60
C LEU A 330 20.13 -6.91 -7.67
N LYS A 331 19.28 -6.84 -6.64
CA LYS A 331 18.11 -7.71 -6.44
C LYS A 331 17.01 -7.42 -7.45
N PHE A 332 16.71 -6.14 -7.68
CA PHE A 332 15.57 -5.77 -8.52
C PHE A 332 15.81 -6.12 -9.99
N GLU A 333 17.01 -5.82 -10.50
CA GLU A 333 17.47 -6.21 -11.82
C GLU A 333 17.43 -7.73 -12.02
N LYS A 334 17.88 -8.52 -11.02
CA LYS A 334 17.80 -9.99 -11.09
C LYS A 334 16.36 -10.48 -11.27
N GLU A 335 15.41 -9.96 -10.49
CA GLU A 335 14.00 -10.34 -10.64
C GLU A 335 13.40 -9.86 -11.97
N ILE A 336 13.80 -8.69 -12.48
CA ILE A 336 13.41 -8.22 -13.82
C ILE A 336 13.91 -9.18 -14.91
N PHE A 337 15.19 -9.54 -14.90
CA PHE A 337 15.75 -10.46 -15.90
C PHE A 337 15.13 -11.86 -15.80
N LYS A 338 14.88 -12.35 -14.59
CA LYS A 338 14.18 -13.61 -14.36
C LYS A 338 12.76 -13.57 -14.91
N THR A 339 12.01 -12.50 -14.62
CA THR A 339 10.65 -12.31 -15.13
C THR A 339 10.65 -12.22 -16.66
N LYS A 340 11.61 -11.51 -17.25
CA LYS A 340 11.80 -11.43 -18.71
C LYS A 340 11.91 -12.81 -19.33
N ASN A 341 12.78 -13.66 -18.77
CA ASN A 341 13.02 -14.99 -19.31
C ASN A 341 11.75 -15.86 -19.29
N ILE A 342 10.89 -15.69 -18.28
CA ILE A 342 9.62 -16.40 -18.17
C ILE A 342 8.63 -15.93 -19.25
N ILE A 343 8.50 -14.60 -19.46
CA ILE A 343 7.42 -14.05 -20.30
C ILE A 343 7.84 -13.76 -21.75
N LYS A 344 9.14 -13.77 -22.08
CA LYS A 344 9.67 -13.26 -23.36
C LYS A 344 8.99 -13.87 -24.58
N SER A 345 8.84 -15.21 -24.63
CA SER A 345 8.23 -15.85 -25.81
C SER A 345 6.80 -15.36 -26.04
N LEU A 346 5.99 -15.27 -24.98
CA LEU A 346 4.62 -14.77 -25.10
C LEU A 346 4.57 -13.26 -25.38
N ALA A 347 5.53 -12.49 -24.85
CA ALA A 347 5.64 -11.06 -25.14
C ALA A 347 5.96 -10.80 -26.62
N ASP A 348 6.84 -11.61 -27.22
CA ASP A 348 7.19 -11.55 -28.63
C ASP A 348 6.00 -11.97 -29.52
N ASP A 349 5.26 -13.03 -29.14
CA ASP A 349 4.02 -13.44 -29.81
C ASP A 349 2.93 -12.36 -29.72
N ASP A 350 2.78 -11.73 -28.55
CA ASP A 350 1.81 -10.66 -28.32
C ASP A 350 2.10 -9.41 -29.16
N ARG A 351 3.37 -8.96 -29.21
CA ARG A 351 3.77 -7.84 -30.07
C ARG A 351 3.63 -8.17 -31.54
N SER A 352 3.95 -9.40 -31.95
CA SER A 352 3.77 -9.84 -33.34
C SER A 352 2.29 -9.83 -33.76
N LYS A 353 1.38 -10.17 -32.85
CA LYS A 353 -0.06 -10.16 -33.11
C LYS A 353 -0.68 -8.76 -33.08
N TRP A 354 -0.42 -7.98 -32.03
CA TRP A 354 -1.14 -6.73 -31.76
C TRP A 354 -0.40 -5.47 -32.22
N GLY A 355 0.92 -5.55 -32.40
CA GLY A 355 1.78 -4.39 -32.61
C GLY A 355 1.81 -3.48 -31.39
N TRP A 356 1.91 -2.17 -31.65
CA TRP A 356 1.97 -1.11 -30.64
C TRP A 356 0.78 -0.14 -30.80
N PRO A 357 0.32 0.49 -29.70
CA PRO A 357 -0.75 1.49 -29.78
C PRO A 357 -0.32 2.72 -30.60
N GLN A 358 -1.16 3.17 -31.54
CA GLN A 358 -0.81 4.23 -32.49
C GLN A 358 -0.96 5.68 -31.99
N LYS A 359 -1.68 5.94 -30.87
CA LYS A 359 -2.10 7.33 -30.54
C LYS A 359 -2.04 7.77 -29.08
N PHE A 360 -2.30 6.89 -28.10
CA PHE A 360 -2.78 7.39 -26.80
C PHE A 360 -1.74 7.56 -25.69
N TYR A 361 -0.46 7.42 -26.01
CA TYR A 361 0.47 6.99 -24.98
C TYR A 361 1.87 7.58 -25.11
N ASN A 362 2.32 7.98 -26.31
CA ASN A 362 3.73 8.24 -26.59
C ASN A 362 4.68 7.12 -26.11
N TRP A 363 4.17 5.96 -25.65
CA TRP A 363 5.00 4.85 -25.20
C TRP A 363 5.92 4.44 -26.35
N PRO A 364 7.20 4.19 -26.06
CA PRO A 364 8.15 3.85 -27.09
C PRO A 364 7.76 2.52 -27.75
N THR A 365 7.96 2.44 -29.07
CA THR A 365 7.76 1.21 -29.84
C THR A 365 8.93 0.29 -29.54
N GLN A 366 8.79 -0.52 -28.49
CA GLN A 366 9.85 -1.39 -27.98
C GLN A 366 9.37 -2.83 -27.86
N TRP A 367 10.27 -3.77 -28.11
CA TRP A 367 10.15 -5.13 -27.66
C TRP A 367 10.61 -5.23 -26.20
N ILE A 368 10.34 -6.39 -25.60
CA ILE A 368 10.62 -6.62 -24.18
C ILE A 368 12.10 -6.47 -23.84
N ASP A 369 13.01 -6.80 -24.76
CA ASP A 369 14.45 -6.69 -24.52
C ASP A 369 14.90 -5.23 -24.41
N GLU A 370 14.41 -4.32 -25.28
CA GLU A 370 14.73 -2.90 -25.16
C GLU A 370 14.06 -2.28 -23.92
N ALA A 371 12.79 -2.61 -23.67
CA ALA A 371 12.04 -2.05 -22.55
C ALA A 371 12.61 -2.48 -21.18
N VAL A 372 13.14 -3.71 -21.07
CA VAL A 372 13.84 -4.15 -19.85
C VAL A 372 15.14 -3.37 -19.64
N ILE A 373 15.91 -3.14 -20.70
CA ILE A 373 17.12 -2.31 -20.62
C ILE A 373 16.77 -0.88 -20.15
N ASP A 374 15.65 -0.32 -20.64
CA ASP A 374 15.18 0.99 -20.21
C ASP A 374 14.86 1.03 -18.70
N ILE A 375 14.13 0.04 -18.18
CA ILE A 375 13.83 -0.01 -16.74
C ILE A 375 15.11 -0.17 -15.92
N THR A 376 16.04 -1.04 -16.31
CA THR A 376 17.24 -1.29 -15.51
C THR A 376 18.26 -0.14 -15.59
N ASN A 377 18.54 0.35 -16.80
CA ASN A 377 19.64 1.27 -17.04
C ASN A 377 19.20 2.73 -17.00
N ASN A 378 18.02 3.06 -17.51
CA ASN A 378 17.55 4.45 -17.63
C ASN A 378 16.65 4.86 -16.46
N TYR A 379 15.97 3.90 -15.83
CA TYR A 379 15.23 4.15 -14.60
C TYR A 379 16.03 3.78 -13.35
N LEU A 380 16.28 2.50 -13.07
CA LEU A 380 16.81 2.07 -11.76
C LEU A 380 18.19 2.66 -11.45
N ALA A 381 19.12 2.67 -12.40
CA ALA A 381 20.44 3.26 -12.20
C ALA A 381 20.36 4.77 -11.89
N GLU A 382 19.59 5.53 -12.67
CA GLU A 382 19.36 6.95 -12.46
C GLU A 382 18.59 7.23 -11.16
N ARG A 383 17.58 6.42 -10.84
CA ARG A 383 16.76 6.57 -9.63
C ARG A 383 17.59 6.39 -8.36
N ARG A 384 18.57 5.48 -8.36
CA ARG A 384 19.53 5.35 -7.27
C ARG A 384 20.33 6.63 -7.07
N VAL A 385 20.96 7.15 -8.14
CA VAL A 385 21.74 8.39 -8.07
C VAL A 385 20.88 9.52 -7.54
N HIS A 386 19.67 9.62 -8.08
CA HIS A 386 18.73 10.66 -7.72
C HIS A 386 18.35 10.64 -6.23
N LEU A 387 17.95 9.48 -5.70
CA LEU A 387 17.54 9.40 -4.30
C LEU A 387 18.73 9.38 -3.32
N TYR A 388 19.79 8.60 -3.59
CA TYR A 388 20.92 8.50 -2.67
C TYR A 388 21.84 9.73 -2.68
N ILE A 389 22.02 10.35 -3.86
CA ILE A 389 22.99 11.44 -4.04
C ILE A 389 22.25 12.77 -4.10
N THR A 390 21.46 13.03 -5.15
CA THR A 390 20.83 14.35 -5.36
C THR A 390 19.98 14.78 -4.17
N HIS A 391 19.24 13.83 -3.60
CA HIS A 391 18.24 14.08 -2.55
C HIS A 391 18.68 13.63 -1.15
N GLY A 392 19.89 13.10 -1.05
CA GLY A 392 20.52 12.78 0.24
C GLY A 392 20.91 14.03 1.02
N ILE A 393 20.88 13.94 2.35
CA ILE A 393 21.30 15.03 3.25
C ILE A 393 22.75 15.51 3.00
N ALA A 394 23.61 14.64 2.46
CA ALA A 394 24.97 15.00 2.09
C ALA A 394 25.05 16.05 0.96
N ASN A 395 24.00 16.21 0.16
CA ASN A 395 23.91 17.18 -0.94
C ASN A 395 22.79 18.21 -0.73
N GLY A 396 22.38 18.45 0.53
CA GLY A 396 21.36 19.44 0.87
C GLY A 396 19.92 18.99 0.66
N GLY A 397 19.70 17.70 0.38
CA GLY A 397 18.38 17.07 0.45
C GLY A 397 17.96 16.73 1.88
N THR A 398 16.97 15.85 2.04
CA THR A 398 16.45 15.43 3.36
C THR A 398 16.45 13.91 3.56
N ILE A 399 16.85 13.11 2.56
CA ILE A 399 16.90 11.66 2.71
C ILE A 399 18.08 11.35 3.63
N PRO A 400 17.82 10.73 4.80
CA PRO A 400 18.87 10.50 5.78
C PRO A 400 19.88 9.45 5.29
N PHE A 401 21.00 9.36 5.99
CA PHE A 401 21.92 8.22 5.86
C PHE A 401 21.21 6.90 6.24
N ALA A 402 21.85 5.78 5.90
CA ALA A 402 21.40 4.45 6.30
C ALA A 402 21.11 4.44 7.80
N GLN A 403 20.02 3.76 8.20
CA GLN A 403 19.71 3.62 9.61
C GLN A 403 20.85 2.85 10.30
N PRO A 404 21.38 3.34 11.44
CA PRO A 404 22.33 2.57 12.24
C PRO A 404 21.71 1.22 12.62
N LYS A 405 22.49 0.13 12.54
CA LYS A 405 21.99 -1.22 12.89
C LYS A 405 21.61 -1.33 14.37
N ASN A 406 22.40 -0.70 15.23
CA ASN A 406 22.21 -0.75 16.68
C ASN A 406 21.79 0.63 17.17
N PHE A 407 20.53 0.77 17.59
CA PHE A 407 20.00 1.97 18.22
C PHE A 407 19.04 1.58 19.34
N LYS A 408 18.74 2.54 20.23
CA LYS A 408 17.88 2.29 21.39
C LYS A 408 16.52 2.93 21.21
N ILE A 409 15.49 2.14 21.49
CA ILE A 409 14.12 2.56 21.75
C ILE A 409 13.81 2.05 23.15
N LEU A 410 13.27 2.91 24.01
CA LEU A 410 13.12 2.61 25.44
C LEU A 410 11.65 2.60 25.83
N PHE A 411 11.27 1.70 26.74
CA PHE A 411 10.02 1.82 27.47
C PHE A 411 10.08 3.00 28.42
N THR A 412 9.02 3.82 28.47
CA THR A 412 8.92 4.95 29.38
C THR A 412 7.73 4.81 30.32
N ASN A 413 6.53 5.11 29.82
CA ASN A 413 5.31 5.08 30.60
C ASN A 413 4.46 3.87 30.20
N ILE A 414 4.07 3.08 31.19
CA ILE A 414 3.13 1.97 30.99
C ILE A 414 1.96 2.22 31.92
N ASN A 415 0.85 2.67 31.32
CA ASN A 415 -0.38 2.90 32.07
C ASN A 415 -1.26 1.66 31.98
N VAL A 416 -1.14 0.78 32.97
CA VAL A 416 -1.94 -0.46 33.09
C VAL A 416 -3.28 -0.22 33.81
N TYR A 417 -3.44 0.92 34.47
CA TYR A 417 -4.66 1.24 35.24
C TYR A 417 -5.11 2.67 34.88
N PRO A 418 -5.81 2.83 33.76
CA PRO A 418 -6.40 4.12 33.41
C PRO A 418 -7.26 4.65 34.56
N VAL A 419 -7.16 5.94 34.85
CA VAL A 419 -7.91 6.60 35.95
C VAL A 419 -9.42 6.45 35.79
N SER A 420 -9.91 6.31 34.56
CA SER A 420 -11.31 6.02 34.23
C SER A 420 -11.79 4.64 34.70
N GLY A 421 -10.87 3.71 35.01
CA GLY A 421 -11.14 2.30 35.25
C GLY A 421 -11.44 1.49 33.99
N ASN A 422 -11.41 2.11 32.81
CA ASN A 422 -11.64 1.45 31.54
C ASN A 422 -10.32 0.86 31.01
N GLN A 423 -10.14 -0.46 31.11
CA GLN A 423 -8.90 -1.13 30.69
C GLN A 423 -8.55 -0.89 29.22
N LYS A 424 -9.54 -0.61 28.37
CA LYS A 424 -9.32 -0.30 26.94
C LYS A 424 -8.49 0.97 26.72
N GLU A 425 -8.42 1.85 27.71
CA GLU A 425 -7.65 3.09 27.65
C GLU A 425 -6.19 2.93 28.08
N GLU A 426 -5.78 1.71 28.44
CA GLU A 426 -4.41 1.44 28.83
C GLU A 426 -3.44 1.60 27.66
N PHE A 427 -2.16 1.77 27.97
CA PHE A 427 -1.15 1.91 26.94
C PHE A 427 0.26 1.57 27.41
N ILE A 428 1.09 1.28 26.41
CA ILE A 428 2.54 1.18 26.50
C ILE A 428 3.11 2.32 25.69
N GLU A 429 3.96 3.13 26.29
CA GLU A 429 4.75 4.14 25.60
C GLU A 429 6.17 3.62 25.38
N ILE A 430 6.64 3.74 24.13
CA ILE A 430 8.06 3.63 23.81
C ILE A 430 8.54 4.92 23.17
N ILE A 431 9.77 5.30 23.47
CA ILE A 431 10.39 6.55 23.00
C ILE A 431 11.62 6.28 22.15
N ASN A 432 11.75 7.04 21.07
CA ASN A 432 12.98 7.13 20.31
C ASN A 432 13.89 8.22 20.92
N THR A 433 14.91 7.83 21.67
CA THR A 433 15.88 8.77 22.27
C THR A 433 17.00 9.18 21.32
N ASN A 434 16.97 8.74 20.05
CA ASN A 434 18.00 9.06 19.08
C ASN A 434 17.70 10.39 18.39
N SER A 435 18.74 11.02 17.86
CA SER A 435 18.64 12.25 17.06
C SER A 435 18.17 12.03 15.62
N PHE A 436 17.74 10.83 15.28
CA PHE A 436 17.23 10.45 13.95
C PHE A 436 15.92 9.69 14.07
N ALA A 437 15.05 9.80 13.06
CA ALA A 437 13.83 9.02 12.98
C ALA A 437 14.17 7.53 12.82
N ALA A 438 13.52 6.66 13.58
CA ALA A 438 13.82 5.23 13.64
C ALA A 438 12.69 4.41 13.02
N ASP A 439 12.97 3.71 11.93
CA ASP A 439 12.06 2.71 11.35
C ASP A 439 12.15 1.44 12.19
N ILE A 440 11.01 1.06 12.79
CA ILE A 440 10.85 -0.13 13.63
C ILE A 440 9.85 -1.11 13.00
N SER A 441 9.65 -1.03 11.69
CA SER A 441 8.81 -1.98 10.94
C SER A 441 9.20 -3.43 11.27
N GLY A 442 8.21 -4.24 11.64
CA GLY A 442 8.42 -5.67 11.96
C GLY A 442 8.99 -5.95 13.36
N TRP A 443 9.35 -4.91 14.14
CA TRP A 443 9.71 -5.08 15.54
C TRP A 443 8.54 -5.63 16.34
N LYS A 444 8.82 -6.21 17.52
CA LYS A 444 7.81 -6.94 18.29
C LYS A 444 7.82 -6.58 19.77
N LEU A 445 6.62 -6.49 20.32
CA LEU A 445 6.38 -6.66 21.74
C LEU A 445 6.03 -8.12 22.02
N SER A 446 6.64 -8.69 23.05
CA SER A 446 6.41 -10.10 23.42
C SER A 446 6.30 -10.30 24.93
N ASN A 447 5.85 -11.51 25.29
CA ASN A 447 5.60 -11.99 26.65
C ASN A 447 4.37 -11.35 27.31
N ALA A 448 4.49 -10.16 27.91
CA ALA A 448 3.33 -9.52 28.54
C ALA A 448 2.22 -9.15 27.53
N VAL A 449 2.62 -8.75 26.32
CA VAL A 449 1.76 -8.46 25.15
C VAL A 449 2.34 -9.15 23.93
N ILE A 450 1.49 -9.49 22.96
CA ILE A 450 1.94 -9.90 21.62
C ILE A 450 1.49 -8.83 20.63
N PHE A 451 2.45 -8.11 20.06
CA PHE A 451 2.21 -7.08 19.05
C PHE A 451 3.38 -7.04 18.08
N THR A 452 3.10 -6.85 16.79
CA THR A 452 4.11 -6.59 15.76
C THR A 452 3.83 -5.23 15.16
N PHE A 453 4.86 -4.38 15.07
CA PHE A 453 4.72 -3.07 14.46
C PHE A 453 4.58 -3.22 12.94
N ASP A 454 3.53 -2.63 12.39
CA ASP A 454 3.23 -2.67 10.96
C ASP A 454 4.35 -1.99 10.15
N SER A 455 4.51 -2.41 8.91
CA SER A 455 5.46 -1.75 8.00
C SER A 455 5.13 -0.28 7.81
N GLY A 456 6.15 0.57 7.87
CA GLY A 456 5.99 2.03 7.90
C GLY A 456 5.90 2.62 9.30
N THR A 457 5.95 1.82 10.37
CA THR A 457 6.06 2.35 11.74
C THR A 457 7.43 3.00 11.95
N VAL A 458 7.47 4.32 11.86
CA VAL A 458 8.67 5.12 12.08
C VAL A 458 8.45 6.07 13.24
N ILE A 459 9.32 6.06 14.24
CA ILE A 459 9.25 7.00 15.37
C ILE A 459 10.16 8.20 15.06
N PRO A 460 9.68 9.46 15.05
CA PRO A 460 10.53 10.63 14.82
C PRO A 460 11.63 10.75 15.90
N PRO A 461 12.67 11.57 15.67
CA PRO A 461 13.69 11.84 16.69
C PRO A 461 13.04 12.37 17.96
N GLU A 462 13.48 11.90 19.13
CA GLU A 462 13.05 12.42 20.44
C GLU A 462 11.53 12.42 20.67
N ASN A 463 10.81 11.48 20.03
CA ASN A 463 9.36 11.36 20.11
C ASN A 463 8.92 9.97 20.57
N SER A 464 7.68 9.89 21.04
CA SER A 464 7.04 8.67 21.52
C SER A 464 6.05 8.09 20.50
N ILE A 465 5.81 6.80 20.62
CA ILE A 465 4.65 6.11 20.06
C ILE A 465 3.93 5.39 21.20
N TYR A 466 2.60 5.42 21.15
CA TYR A 466 1.71 4.80 22.12
C TYR A 466 1.06 3.57 21.51
N ILE A 467 1.15 2.43 22.20
CA ILE A 467 0.55 1.18 21.80
C ILE A 467 -0.61 0.90 22.75
N SER A 468 -1.82 0.68 22.23
CA SER A 468 -3.05 0.49 23.03
C SER A 468 -3.85 -0.75 22.58
N PRO A 469 -4.64 -1.41 23.45
CA PRO A 469 -5.47 -2.54 23.05
C PRO A 469 -6.75 -2.07 22.31
N ASP A 470 -7.09 -0.79 22.40
CA ASP A 470 -8.23 -0.19 21.71
C ASP A 470 -7.92 1.29 21.43
N VAL A 471 -7.45 1.56 20.21
CA VAL A 471 -7.03 2.91 19.80
C VAL A 471 -8.19 3.92 19.81
N ILE A 472 -9.43 3.46 19.63
CA ILE A 472 -10.62 4.32 19.72
C ILE A 472 -10.83 4.75 21.18
N ALA A 473 -10.76 3.80 22.12
CA ALA A 473 -10.86 4.10 23.54
C ALA A 473 -9.71 5.00 24.01
N PHE A 474 -8.46 4.72 23.58
CA PHE A 474 -7.31 5.58 23.89
C PHE A 474 -7.52 7.02 23.41
N ARG A 475 -7.98 7.22 22.17
CA ARG A 475 -8.25 8.55 21.63
C ARG A 475 -9.31 9.28 22.46
N ALA A 476 -10.31 8.56 22.97
CA ALA A 476 -11.41 9.09 23.78
C ALA A 476 -11.08 9.38 25.27
N ARG A 477 -9.82 9.15 25.71
CA ARG A 477 -9.39 9.38 27.09
C ARG A 477 -9.67 10.82 27.57
N SER A 478 -10.03 10.97 28.84
CA SER A 478 -10.19 12.29 29.47
C SER A 478 -8.84 12.96 29.80
N GLU A 479 -7.83 12.15 30.08
CA GLU A 479 -6.48 12.57 30.47
C GLU A 479 -5.46 12.23 29.39
N SER A 480 -4.49 13.12 29.19
CA SER A 480 -3.38 12.91 28.27
C SER A 480 -2.60 11.63 28.62
N PRO A 481 -2.04 10.92 27.62
CA PRO A 481 -2.17 11.17 26.19
C PRO A 481 -3.59 10.83 25.67
N LYS A 482 -4.12 11.65 24.74
CA LYS A 482 -5.47 11.50 24.12
C LYS A 482 -5.52 12.12 22.71
N SER A 483 -6.68 12.08 22.05
CA SER A 483 -6.87 12.71 20.74
C SER A 483 -6.68 14.23 20.78
N GLY A 484 -6.27 14.82 19.66
CA GLY A 484 -6.09 16.26 19.48
C GLY A 484 -4.73 16.79 19.91
N GLU A 485 -3.87 15.92 20.45
CA GLU A 485 -2.53 16.27 20.98
C GLU A 485 -1.39 15.93 20.00
N GLY A 486 -1.70 15.31 18.85
CA GLY A 486 -0.69 14.88 17.88
C GLY A 486 0.10 13.65 18.31
N ASN A 487 -0.51 12.79 19.12
CA ASN A 487 0.09 11.55 19.61
C ASN A 487 0.16 10.50 18.50
N PHE A 488 1.32 9.89 18.28
CA PHE A 488 1.44 8.75 17.39
C PHE A 488 0.93 7.48 18.09
N ILE A 489 -0.21 6.95 17.67
CA ILE A 489 -0.90 5.83 18.31
C ILE A 489 -1.00 4.66 17.34
N VAL A 490 -0.70 3.45 17.83
CA VAL A 490 -0.88 2.18 17.11
C VAL A 490 -1.54 1.14 18.00
N GLY A 491 -2.10 0.11 17.38
CA GLY A 491 -2.86 -0.94 18.04
C GLY A 491 -3.66 -1.72 17.00
N ASN A 492 -4.66 -2.52 17.36
CA ASN A 492 -5.01 -2.93 18.71
C ASN A 492 -4.16 -4.16 19.05
N TYR A 493 -3.42 -4.13 20.16
CA TYR A 493 -2.75 -5.34 20.63
C TYR A 493 -3.72 -6.25 21.39
N ASN A 494 -3.40 -7.54 21.43
CA ASN A 494 -4.16 -8.51 22.22
C ASN A 494 -3.64 -8.54 23.66
N ASP A 495 -4.58 -8.54 24.62
CA ASP A 495 -4.40 -8.69 26.07
C ASP A 495 -3.34 -7.79 26.72
N PHE A 496 -3.78 -6.80 27.50
CA PHE A 496 -3.17 -6.55 28.80
C PHE A 496 -4.25 -6.75 29.86
N ALA A 497 -4.04 -7.72 30.75
CA ALA A 497 -4.75 -7.76 32.00
C ALA A 497 -4.00 -8.70 32.94
N GLN A 498 -3.46 -8.13 34.03
CA GLN A 498 -3.07 -8.85 35.26
C GLN A 498 -1.87 -9.82 35.19
N LYS A 499 -0.80 -9.50 34.44
CA LYS A 499 0.41 -10.36 34.41
C LYS A 499 1.61 -9.67 35.07
N LYS A 500 2.10 -10.28 36.16
CA LYS A 500 3.45 -10.04 36.74
C LYS A 500 4.51 -10.61 35.79
N GLN A 501 4.79 -9.91 34.71
CA GLN A 501 5.64 -10.42 33.63
C GLN A 501 6.55 -9.35 33.06
N MET A 502 7.64 -9.82 32.46
CA MET A 502 8.50 -8.98 31.62
C MET A 502 7.77 -8.65 30.32
N LEU A 503 7.83 -7.40 29.91
CA LEU A 503 7.55 -6.97 28.55
C LEU A 503 8.88 -6.83 27.82
N TYR A 504 9.00 -7.43 26.65
CA TYR A 504 10.20 -7.38 25.82
C TYR A 504 9.92 -6.63 24.53
N LEU A 505 10.82 -5.72 24.16
CA LEU A 505 10.89 -5.11 22.84
C LEU A 505 12.05 -5.75 22.08
N THR A 506 11.75 -6.42 20.97
CA THR A 506 12.77 -7.01 20.08
C THR A 506 12.72 -6.37 18.71
N ASP A 507 13.87 -6.27 18.07
CA ASP A 507 13.95 -5.84 16.68
C ASP A 507 13.42 -6.88 15.68
N ASP A 508 13.50 -6.58 14.39
CA ASP A 508 13.06 -7.44 13.29
C ASP A 508 13.92 -8.70 13.10
N THR A 509 15.13 -8.73 13.69
CA THR A 509 16.01 -9.91 13.73
C THR A 509 15.78 -10.79 14.96
N GLY A 510 15.05 -10.27 15.96
CA GLY A 510 14.76 -10.92 17.23
C GLY A 510 15.75 -10.57 18.35
N GLU A 511 16.65 -9.61 18.15
CA GLU A 511 17.53 -9.12 19.21
C GLU A 511 16.77 -8.27 20.22
N LEU A 512 17.09 -8.43 21.50
CA LEU A 512 16.45 -7.66 22.57
C LEU A 512 16.96 -6.21 22.57
N VAL A 513 16.04 -5.27 22.38
CA VAL A 513 16.34 -3.84 22.38
C VAL A 513 16.21 -3.25 23.77
N ASP A 514 15.07 -3.53 24.41
CA ASP A 514 14.74 -3.12 25.78
C ASP A 514 13.75 -4.08 26.45
N SER A 515 13.69 -4.03 27.78
CA SER A 515 12.75 -4.83 28.57
C SER A 515 12.37 -4.14 29.86
N ILE A 516 11.12 -4.31 30.29
CA ILE A 516 10.63 -3.74 31.54
C ILE A 516 9.73 -4.74 32.26
N TYR A 517 9.82 -4.78 33.59
CA TYR A 517 8.92 -5.59 34.40
C TYR A 517 7.62 -4.83 34.65
N VAL A 518 6.52 -5.36 34.15
CA VAL A 518 5.20 -4.76 34.29
C VAL A 518 4.67 -5.09 35.67
N ILE A 519 4.54 -4.07 36.51
CA ILE A 519 3.98 -4.20 37.86
C ILE A 519 2.49 -3.84 37.80
N PRO A 520 1.57 -4.76 38.14
CA PRO A 520 0.20 -4.34 38.44
C PRO A 520 0.24 -3.45 39.69
N GLU A 521 -0.42 -2.29 39.69
CA GLU A 521 -0.34 -1.16 40.65
C GLU A 521 0.12 -1.47 42.11
N PRO A 522 0.75 -0.49 42.79
CA PRO A 522 1.65 -0.72 43.90
C PRO A 522 0.96 -1.40 45.09
N PHE A 523 1.65 -2.41 45.62
CA PHE A 523 1.42 -3.05 46.92
C PHE A 523 1.19 -2.05 48.09
N TRP A 524 1.57 -0.78 47.92
CA TRP A 524 1.45 0.31 48.88
C TRP A 524 0.00 0.74 49.22
N LEU A 525 -0.95 0.67 48.27
CA LEU A 525 -2.36 1.02 48.55
C LEU A 525 -3.05 -0.02 49.47
N ASN A 526 -2.63 -1.28 49.41
CA ASN A 526 -3.11 -2.34 50.31
C ASN A 526 -2.44 -2.32 51.69
N ILE A 527 -1.20 -1.85 51.80
CA ILE A 527 -0.51 -1.71 53.09
C ILE A 527 -1.13 -0.57 53.92
N CYS A 528 -1.51 0.55 53.31
CA CYS A 528 -2.20 1.64 54.01
C CYS A 528 -3.57 1.21 54.57
N CYS A 529 -4.32 0.38 53.85
CA CYS A 529 -5.58 -0.17 54.35
C CYS A 529 -5.37 -1.17 55.50
N LEU A 530 -4.31 -1.97 55.48
CA LEU A 530 -3.97 -2.88 56.59
C LEU A 530 -3.44 -2.15 57.83
N PHE A 531 -2.70 -1.05 57.67
CA PHE A 531 -2.25 -0.23 58.81
C PHE A 531 -3.39 0.56 59.47
N ILE A 532 -4.36 1.05 58.69
CA ILE A 532 -5.56 1.72 59.23
C ILE A 532 -6.45 0.71 59.99
N PHE A 533 -6.58 -0.54 59.51
CA PHE A 533 -7.31 -1.58 60.24
C PHE A 533 -6.62 -2.07 61.52
N CYS A 534 -5.28 -2.04 61.58
CA CYS A 534 -4.54 -2.36 62.81
C CYS A 534 -4.59 -1.24 63.86
N LEU A 535 -4.72 0.03 63.45
CA LEU A 535 -4.84 1.17 64.38
C LEU A 535 -6.25 1.31 64.97
N ILE A 536 -7.31 0.92 64.25
CA ILE A 536 -8.70 0.99 64.72
C ILE A 536 -9.06 -0.18 65.67
N ARG A 537 -8.28 -1.27 65.70
CA ARG A 537 -8.48 -2.39 66.65
C ARG A 537 -7.75 -2.22 67.99
N ASN A 538 -6.95 -1.17 68.15
CA ASN A 538 -6.20 -0.85 69.38
C ASN A 538 -6.59 0.50 70.02
N SER A 539 -7.78 1.01 69.72
CA SER A 539 -8.37 2.20 70.37
C SER A 539 -9.65 1.85 71.11
#